data_AF-P84688-F1
#
_entry.id   AF-P84688-F1
#
_cell.length_a   1.000
_cell.length_b   1.000
_cell.length_c   1.000
_cell.angle_alpha   90.00
_cell.angle_beta   90.00
_cell.angle_gamma   90.00
#
_symmetry.space_group_name_H-M   'P 1'
#
loop_
_entity.id
_entity.type
_entity.pdbx_description
1 polymer ?
#
loop_
_entity_poly.entity_id
_entity_poly.type
_entity_poly.pdbx_seq_one_letter_code
_entity_poly.pdbx_strand_id
1 'polypeptide(L)'
;MSIFPIVLALLLIGLEETEALDGYPLSKINNCKIYCPDDDVCKWTCKHRAGATNGKGDCIWYGCYCYDVAPGTKMYPGSSPCYA
;
A
#
# COMPACT_ATOMS: atom_id res chain seq x y z
N MET A 1 -11.78 -35.54 24.32
CA MET A 1 -10.76 -34.46 24.16
C MET A 1 -11.38 -33.40 23.26
N SER A 2 -11.48 -32.15 23.73
CA SER A 2 -12.10 -31.06 22.97
C SER A 2 -11.14 -30.57 21.89
N ILE A 3 -11.54 -30.64 20.63
CA ILE A 3 -10.82 -30.14 19.45
C ILE A 3 -10.98 -28.62 19.25
N PHE A 4 -11.82 -27.98 20.07
CA PHE A 4 -12.11 -26.55 20.01
C PHE A 4 -10.88 -25.62 20.07
N PRO A 5 -9.83 -25.87 20.89
CA PRO A 5 -8.68 -24.95 20.95
C PRO A 5 -7.84 -24.98 19.67
N ILE A 6 -7.84 -26.08 18.91
CA ILE A 6 -7.04 -26.23 17.68
C ILE A 6 -7.63 -25.38 16.55
N VAL A 7 -8.97 -25.34 16.44
CA VAL A 7 -9.66 -24.54 15.42
C VAL A 7 -9.48 -23.04 15.68
N LEU A 8 -9.50 -22.62 16.95
CA LEU A 8 -9.31 -21.21 17.32
C LEU A 8 -7.87 -20.72 17.02
N ALA A 9 -6.86 -21.57 17.24
CA ALA A 9 -5.48 -21.25 16.92
C ALA A 9 -5.25 -21.09 15.40
N LEU A 10 -5.88 -21.92 14.57
CA LEU A 10 -5.76 -21.83 13.11
C LEU A 10 -6.40 -20.55 12.54
N LEU A 11 -7.49 -20.07 13.13
CA LEU A 11 -8.12 -18.81 12.73
C LEU A 11 -7.23 -17.59 13.01
N LEU A 12 -6.45 -17.63 14.10
CA LEU A 12 -5.53 -16.54 14.45
C LEU A 12 -4.28 -16.53 13.58
N ILE A 13 -3.78 -17.69 13.15
CA ILE A 13 -2.59 -17.78 12.27
C ILE A 13 -2.90 -17.29 10.85
N GLY A 14 -4.15 -17.43 10.39
CA GLY A 14 -4.58 -16.93 9.08
C GLY A 14 -4.82 -15.43 9.01
N LEU A 15 -4.88 -14.74 10.16
CA LEU A 15 -4.99 -13.29 10.25
C LEU A 15 -3.57 -12.70 10.37
N GLU A 16 -2.71 -12.93 9.38
CA GLU A 16 -1.62 -11.99 9.14
C GLU A 16 -2.29 -10.67 8.78
N GLU A 17 -2.54 -9.84 9.81
CA GLU A 17 -2.96 -8.45 9.69
C GLU A 17 -1.93 -7.77 8.82
N THR A 18 -2.21 -7.80 7.53
CA THR A 18 -1.38 -7.15 6.56
C THR A 18 -1.83 -5.70 6.67
N GLU A 19 -1.24 -5.01 7.65
CA GLU A 19 -1.68 -3.67 8.02
C GLU A 19 -1.65 -2.77 6.80
N ALA A 20 -2.67 -1.92 6.69
CA ALA A 20 -2.68 -0.90 5.67
C ALA A 20 -1.44 -0.02 5.85
N LEU A 21 -0.69 0.16 4.77
CA LEU A 21 0.56 0.90 4.81
C LEU A 21 0.29 2.36 4.49
N ASP A 22 1.13 3.26 4.99
CA ASP A 22 1.22 4.62 4.50
C ASP A 22 2.57 4.80 3.80
N GLY A 23 2.62 5.54 2.69
CA GLY A 23 3.88 5.78 2.01
C GLY A 23 3.77 6.20 0.54
N TYR A 24 4.92 6.20 -0.13
CA TYR A 24 5.01 6.45 -1.57
C TYR A 24 4.94 5.12 -2.33
N PRO A 25 3.79 4.75 -2.92
CA PRO A 25 3.70 3.55 -3.75
C PRO A 25 4.60 3.65 -4.97
N LEU A 26 5.20 2.53 -5.32
CA LEU A 26 6.03 2.38 -6.49
C LEU A 26 5.18 2.03 -7.71
N SER A 27 5.47 2.67 -8.83
CA SER A 27 4.91 2.32 -10.13
C SER A 27 5.29 0.88 -10.48
N LYS A 28 4.29 0.08 -10.87
CA LYS A 28 4.49 -1.30 -11.36
C LYS A 28 5.29 -1.37 -12.68
N ILE A 29 5.46 -0.25 -13.37
CA ILE A 29 6.15 -0.18 -14.67
C ILE A 29 7.65 -0.05 -14.48
N ASN A 30 8.09 0.83 -13.58
CA ASN A 30 9.51 1.20 -13.44
C ASN A 30 10.04 1.21 -12.00
N ASN A 31 9.24 0.80 -11.02
CA ASN A 31 9.60 0.79 -9.60
C ASN A 31 9.99 2.17 -9.02
N CYS A 32 9.63 3.26 -9.70
CA CYS A 32 9.84 4.62 -9.20
C CYS A 32 8.64 5.11 -8.40
N LYS A 33 8.83 6.13 -7.55
CA LYS A 33 7.70 6.86 -6.93
C LYS A 33 6.77 7.38 -8.01
N ILE A 34 5.46 7.32 -7.76
CA ILE A 34 4.48 7.85 -8.72
C ILE A 34 4.49 9.38 -8.67
N TYR A 35 4.69 10.00 -9.84
CA TYR A 35 4.60 11.44 -10.01
C TYR A 35 3.18 11.95 -9.79
N CYS A 36 3.04 13.12 -9.17
CA CYS A 36 1.78 13.87 -9.09
C CYS A 36 2.02 15.36 -9.42
N PRO A 37 1.13 15.99 -10.22
CA PRO A 37 1.10 17.44 -10.39
C PRO A 37 0.34 18.17 -9.27
N ASP A 38 -0.60 17.49 -8.62
CA ASP A 38 -1.47 18.02 -7.57
C ASP A 38 -2.04 16.89 -6.69
N ASP A 39 -2.73 17.27 -5.61
CA ASP A 39 -3.33 16.35 -4.65
C ASP A 39 -4.49 15.53 -5.24
N ASP A 40 -5.21 16.05 -6.23
CA ASP A 40 -6.37 15.36 -6.79
C ASP A 40 -5.94 14.19 -7.68
N VAL A 41 -4.88 14.39 -8.47
CA VAL A 41 -4.21 13.30 -9.20
C VAL A 41 -3.59 12.30 -8.22
N CYS A 42 -3.05 12.76 -7.09
CA CYS A 42 -2.50 11.85 -6.09
C CYS A 42 -3.59 11.00 -5.41
N LYS A 43 -4.70 11.59 -4.94
CA LYS A 43 -5.85 10.86 -4.39
C LYS A 43 -6.39 9.82 -5.36
N TRP A 44 -6.54 10.20 -6.64
CA TRP A 44 -6.96 9.26 -7.68
C TRP A 44 -5.97 8.10 -7.81
N THR A 45 -4.67 8.40 -7.82
CA THR A 45 -3.59 7.41 -7.88
C THR A 45 -3.62 6.47 -6.67
N CYS A 46 -3.75 7.00 -5.46
CA CYS A 46 -3.82 6.21 -4.24
C CYS A 46 -4.98 5.24 -4.28
N LYS A 47 -6.18 5.72 -4.66
CA LYS A 47 -7.38 4.90 -4.76
C LYS A 47 -7.27 3.81 -5.85
N HIS A 48 -6.83 4.17 -7.06
CA HIS A 48 -6.94 3.28 -8.22
C HIS A 48 -5.68 2.48 -8.54
N ARG A 49 -4.49 2.96 -8.14
CA ARG A 49 -3.20 2.29 -8.43
C ARG A 49 -2.58 1.62 -7.22
N ALA A 50 -2.80 2.16 -6.02
CA ALA A 50 -2.24 1.64 -4.78
C ALA A 50 -3.28 0.99 -3.84
N GLY A 51 -4.56 1.01 -4.21
CA GLY A 51 -5.62 0.35 -3.45
C GLY A 51 -5.91 0.99 -2.09
N ALA A 52 -5.72 2.31 -1.97
CA ALA A 52 -6.09 3.06 -0.76
C ALA A 52 -7.59 2.96 -0.50
N THR A 53 -7.98 2.49 0.68
CA THR A 53 -9.40 2.27 1.05
C THR A 53 -10.18 3.58 1.14
N ASN A 54 -9.53 4.65 1.61
CA ASN A 54 -10.11 5.98 1.75
C ASN A 54 -9.77 6.92 0.56
N GLY A 55 -8.91 6.47 -0.37
CA GLY A 55 -8.42 7.29 -1.49
C GLY A 55 -7.64 8.54 -1.09
N LYS A 56 -7.19 8.64 0.16
CA LYS A 56 -6.44 9.78 0.67
C LYS A 56 -5.01 9.74 0.15
N GLY A 57 -4.53 10.89 -0.28
CA GLY A 57 -3.14 11.08 -0.66
C GLY A 57 -2.80 12.55 -0.79
N ASP A 58 -1.52 12.85 -0.58
CA ASP A 58 -0.94 14.19 -0.64
C ASP A 58 0.20 14.21 -1.66
N CYS A 59 0.24 15.24 -2.49
CA CYS A 59 1.30 15.43 -3.45
C CYS A 59 2.47 16.20 -2.81
N ILE A 60 3.49 15.45 -2.39
CA ILE A 60 4.65 16.00 -1.66
C ILE A 60 5.87 15.97 -2.57
N TRP A 61 6.38 17.14 -2.93
CA TRP A 61 7.56 17.31 -3.80
C TRP A 61 7.45 16.50 -5.10
N TYR A 62 6.28 16.58 -5.75
CA TYR A 62 5.91 15.82 -6.94
C TYR A 62 5.85 14.29 -6.77
N GLY A 63 6.01 13.77 -5.55
CA GLY A 63 5.79 12.37 -5.21
C GLY A 63 4.44 12.17 -4.54
N CYS A 64 3.66 11.22 -5.03
CA CYS A 64 2.35 10.93 -4.44
C CYS A 64 2.48 10.07 -3.19
N TYR A 65 2.16 10.64 -2.02
CA TYR A 65 2.10 9.93 -0.74
C TYR A 65 0.66 9.47 -0.50
N CYS A 66 0.47 8.19 -0.21
CA CYS A 66 -0.84 7.57 -0.02
C CYS A 66 -1.01 7.06 1.41
N TYR A 67 -2.25 7.12 1.89
CA TYR A 67 -2.64 6.58 3.19
C TYR A 67 -3.54 5.36 3.03
N ASP A 68 -3.50 4.46 4.02
CA ASP A 68 -4.32 3.25 4.09
C ASP A 68 -4.29 2.41 2.80
N VAL A 69 -3.10 2.27 2.19
CA VAL A 69 -2.91 1.55 0.93
C VAL A 69 -2.91 0.06 1.13
N ALA A 70 -3.36 -0.65 0.08
CA ALA A 70 -3.61 -2.07 0.14
C ALA A 70 -2.37 -2.83 0.58
N PRO A 71 -2.51 -3.81 1.48
CA PRO A 71 -1.38 -4.60 1.92
C PRO A 71 -0.65 -5.28 0.77
N GLY A 72 0.68 -5.35 0.89
CA GLY A 72 1.56 -5.87 -0.15
C GLY A 72 1.90 -4.88 -1.26
N THR A 73 1.36 -3.65 -1.23
CA THR A 73 1.78 -2.58 -2.13
C THR A 73 3.27 -2.29 -1.94
N LYS A 74 4.02 -2.26 -3.05
CA LYS A 74 5.45 -1.93 -3.01
C LYS A 74 5.62 -0.44 -2.72
N MET A 75 6.31 -0.11 -1.63
CA MET A 75 6.58 1.26 -1.19
C MET A 75 8.04 1.64 -1.39
N TYR A 76 8.30 2.92 -1.63
CA TYR A 76 9.62 3.52 -1.51
C TYR A 76 10.13 3.45 -0.06
N PRO A 77 11.45 3.27 0.19
CA PRO A 77 12.54 3.20 -0.79
C PRO A 77 12.55 1.94 -1.67
N GLY A 78 11.88 0.87 -1.27
CA GLY A 78 11.93 -0.41 -1.98
C GLY A 78 13.34 -1.00 -2.05
N SER A 79 13.45 -2.21 -2.60
CA SER A 79 14.73 -2.91 -2.79
C SER A 79 15.22 -2.91 -4.24
N SER A 80 14.42 -2.38 -5.18
CA SER A 80 14.75 -2.36 -6.61
C SER A 80 15.13 -0.95 -7.07
N PRO A 81 16.16 -0.80 -7.92
CA PRO A 81 16.47 0.49 -8.51
C PRO A 81 15.29 0.99 -9.35
N CYS A 82 15.06 2.31 -9.29
CA CYS A 82 14.10 3.00 -10.14
C CYS A 82 14.65 3.05 -11.58
N TYR A 83 13.86 2.56 -12.53
CA TYR A 83 14.17 2.61 -13.97
C TYR A 83 13.54 3.85 -14.59
N ALA A 84 14.17 5.01 -14.35
CA ALA A 84 13.68 6.30 -14.84
C ALA A 84 13.64 6.36 -16.38
#